data_AF-A0A024USF6-F1
#
_entry.id   AF-A0A024USF6-F1
#
_cell.length_a   1.000
_cell.length_b   1.000
_cell.length_c   1.000
_cell.angle_alpha   90.00
_cell.angle_beta   90.00
_cell.angle_gamma   90.00
#
_symmetry.space_group_name_H-M   'P 1'
#
loop_
_entity.id
_entity.type
_entity.pdbx_description
1 polymer ?
#
loop_
_entity_poly.entity_id
_entity_poly.type
_entity_poly.pdbx_seq_one_letter_code
_entity_poly.pdbx_strand_id
1 'polypeptide(L)'
;MGHVPGGSRPHSIERLRDMAASFRDAKLVHAAEETAKDALCAGAIFFGGVSLTQCTMLLCRVSASMPAFPSILGGAGVAGSSILVGAYCLRRTDPTPVQMTAAATTGLLLFRLLGGRFRALAPSDFRHPGAFGHAKISLPATLEYADGNVRAVIQSFGRLYGCHTCGVRTAKFHADHQPPVMVAKAENERLWNRLIAGPVVQRYYPQCDGCSNIQGAQVRKNAQKLKLHLQALRAYHATGFWMVLFGAGGLGGYIAQSPEPESSIIEQVAAHATEVFQPPTLAKLREREAALKVQQQSADAQRKKDIAIELVQIREKKAQLKVAAKAASAR
;
A
#
# COMPACT_ATOMS: atom_id res chain seq x y z
N MET A 1 -33.31 12.49 74.61
CA MET A 1 -32.99 13.28 73.40
C MET A 1 -31.65 12.80 72.87
N GLY A 2 -31.65 11.93 71.85
CA GLY A 2 -30.45 11.35 71.26
C GLY A 2 -30.25 11.92 69.84
N HIS A 3 -29.19 12.69 69.66
CA HIS A 3 -28.87 13.34 68.38
C HIS A 3 -28.14 12.31 67.49
N VAL A 4 -28.80 11.84 66.44
CA VAL A 4 -28.17 10.99 65.42
C VAL A 4 -27.37 11.90 64.48
N PRO A 5 -26.04 11.76 64.37
CA PRO A 5 -25.27 12.53 63.40
C PRO A 5 -25.53 11.96 62.00
N GLY A 6 -26.21 12.74 61.17
CA GLY A 6 -26.46 12.43 59.76
C GLY A 6 -25.14 12.34 58.99
N GLY A 7 -24.74 11.13 58.64
CA GLY A 7 -23.57 10.85 57.82
C GLY A 7 -23.78 11.27 56.37
N SER A 8 -23.49 12.54 56.06
CA SER A 8 -23.50 13.09 54.70
C SER A 8 -22.21 12.75 53.95
N ARG A 9 -22.08 11.52 53.39
CA ARG A 9 -20.99 11.16 52.45
C ARG A 9 -21.36 10.15 51.35
N PRO A 10 -22.10 10.58 50.30
CA PRO A 10 -21.95 9.96 48.97
C PRO A 10 -21.49 10.94 47.86
N HIS A 11 -21.65 12.26 48.03
CA HIS A 11 -21.46 13.23 46.93
C HIS A 11 -20.03 13.41 46.42
N SER A 12 -19.00 13.07 47.21
CA SER A 12 -17.61 13.23 46.76
C SER A 12 -17.18 12.16 45.75
N ILE A 13 -17.73 10.94 45.85
CA ILE A 13 -17.37 9.82 44.98
C ILE A 13 -18.06 9.95 43.61
N GLU A 14 -19.32 10.37 43.58
CA GLU A 14 -20.03 10.65 42.32
C GLU A 14 -19.36 11.78 41.54
N ARG A 15 -18.97 12.87 42.20
CA ARG A 15 -18.25 13.98 41.56
C ARG A 15 -16.91 13.57 40.96
N LEU A 16 -16.18 12.66 41.63
CA LEU A 16 -14.93 12.10 41.11
C LEU A 16 -15.16 11.16 39.93
N ARG A 17 -16.26 10.38 39.93
CA ARG A 17 -16.64 9.52 38.81
C ARG A 17 -17.03 10.36 37.59
N ASP A 18 -17.81 11.42 37.77
CA ASP A 18 -18.23 12.30 36.68
C ASP A 18 -17.05 13.10 36.10
N MET A 19 -16.14 13.59 36.95
CA MET A 19 -14.90 14.21 36.50
C MET A 19 -14.02 13.20 35.74
N ALA A 20 -13.88 11.97 36.25
CA ALA A 20 -13.10 10.92 35.57
C ALA A 20 -13.72 10.51 34.22
N ALA A 21 -15.05 10.51 34.11
CA ALA A 21 -15.78 10.28 32.86
C ALA A 21 -15.57 11.45 31.88
N SER A 22 -15.72 12.70 32.33
CA SER A 22 -15.52 13.88 31.47
C SER A 22 -14.06 14.03 31.01
N PHE A 23 -13.08 13.69 31.85
CA PHE A 23 -11.66 13.67 31.45
C PHE A 23 -11.36 12.55 30.45
N ARG A 24 -12.02 11.40 30.59
CA ARG A 24 -11.91 10.30 29.63
C ARG A 24 -12.47 10.73 28.28
N ASP A 25 -13.61 11.42 28.26
CA ASP A 25 -14.22 11.95 27.05
C ASP A 25 -13.34 13.02 26.39
N ALA A 26 -12.79 13.98 27.16
CA ALA A 26 -11.92 15.01 26.61
C ALA A 26 -10.62 14.44 25.99
N LYS A 27 -9.99 13.46 26.63
CA LYS A 27 -8.80 12.78 26.10
C LYS A 27 -9.12 11.97 24.84
N LEU A 28 -10.24 11.27 24.82
CA LEU A 28 -10.70 10.51 23.66
C LEU A 28 -11.01 11.42 22.48
N VAL A 29 -11.73 12.52 22.71
CA VAL A 29 -12.05 13.52 21.68
C VAL A 29 -10.77 14.13 21.10
N HIS A 30 -9.83 14.56 21.96
CA HIS A 30 -8.56 15.10 21.49
C HIS A 30 -7.73 14.07 20.69
N ALA A 31 -7.65 12.81 21.16
CA ALA A 31 -6.96 11.74 20.44
C ALA A 31 -7.61 11.43 19.08
N ALA A 32 -8.95 11.42 19.03
CA ALA A 32 -9.70 11.23 17.79
C ALA A 32 -9.47 12.40 16.81
N GLU A 33 -9.45 13.63 17.30
CA GLU A 33 -9.19 14.83 16.50
C GLU A 33 -7.78 14.79 15.89
N GLU A 34 -6.75 14.49 16.69
CA GLU A 34 -5.37 14.39 16.20
C GLU A 34 -5.20 13.23 15.21
N THR A 35 -5.83 12.08 15.47
CA THR A 35 -5.83 10.93 14.55
C THR A 35 -6.50 11.30 13.22
N ALA A 36 -7.62 12.03 13.26
CA ALA A 36 -8.30 12.49 12.06
C ALA A 36 -7.43 13.44 11.23
N LYS A 37 -6.75 14.40 11.88
CA LYS A 37 -5.80 15.31 11.22
C LYS A 37 -4.66 14.52 10.57
N ASP A 38 -4.02 13.62 11.32
CA ASP A 38 -2.92 12.81 10.80
C ASP A 38 -3.37 11.93 9.62
N ALA A 39 -4.57 11.34 9.68
CA ALA A 39 -5.13 10.53 8.60
C ALA A 39 -5.40 11.35 7.33
N LEU A 40 -5.94 12.57 7.47
CA LEU A 40 -6.15 13.47 6.33
C LEU A 40 -4.83 13.90 5.70
N CYS A 41 -3.83 14.28 6.51
CA CYS A 41 -2.51 14.64 6.02
C CYS A 41 -1.81 13.46 5.32
N ALA A 42 -1.85 12.26 5.91
CA ALA A 42 -1.32 11.06 5.28
C ALA A 42 -2.03 10.71 3.97
N GLY A 43 -3.36 10.87 3.92
CA GLY A 43 -4.14 10.74 2.69
C GLY A 43 -3.66 11.70 1.60
N ALA A 44 -3.45 12.97 1.94
CA ALA A 44 -2.95 13.98 1.02
C ALA A 44 -1.52 13.69 0.54
N ILE A 45 -0.61 13.29 1.45
CA ILE A 45 0.77 12.89 1.11
C ILE A 45 0.76 11.71 0.12
N PHE A 46 -0.02 10.67 0.43
CA PHE A 46 -0.11 9.50 -0.44
C PHE A 46 -0.67 9.86 -1.81
N PHE A 47 -1.77 10.61 -1.85
CA PHE A 47 -2.37 11.08 -3.10
C PHE A 47 -1.41 11.93 -3.94
N GLY A 48 -0.67 12.84 -3.30
CA GLY A 48 0.36 13.65 -3.94
C GLY A 48 1.48 12.79 -4.55
N GLY A 49 1.97 11.80 -3.82
CA GLY A 49 3.03 10.90 -4.29
C GLY A 49 2.61 10.04 -5.50
N VAL A 50 1.41 9.44 -5.46
CA VAL A 50 0.91 8.67 -6.62
C VAL A 50 0.57 9.57 -7.80
N SER A 51 0.12 10.81 -7.57
CA SER A 51 -0.11 11.81 -8.62
C SER A 51 1.20 12.21 -9.30
N LEU A 52 2.25 12.49 -8.53
CA LEU A 52 3.60 12.73 -9.05
C LEU A 52 4.08 11.56 -9.89
N THR A 53 3.84 10.32 -9.45
CA THR A 53 4.18 9.11 -10.20
C THR A 53 3.48 9.09 -11.58
N GLN A 54 2.20 9.48 -11.67
CA GLN A 54 1.51 9.57 -12.97
C GLN A 54 2.16 10.62 -13.88
N CYS A 55 2.51 11.78 -13.32
CA CYS A 55 3.19 12.85 -14.05
C CYS A 55 4.57 12.40 -14.56
N THR A 56 5.36 11.71 -13.74
CA THR A 56 6.63 11.13 -14.15
C THR A 56 6.44 10.13 -15.29
N MET A 57 5.48 9.22 -15.18
CA MET A 57 5.17 8.29 -16.27
C MET A 57 4.73 9.02 -17.56
N LEU A 58 3.95 10.09 -17.46
CA LEU A 58 3.59 10.92 -18.62
C LEU A 58 4.82 11.54 -19.29
N LEU A 59 5.70 12.17 -18.51
CA LEU A 59 6.93 12.80 -19.01
C LEU A 59 7.86 11.79 -19.67
N CYS A 60 7.95 10.58 -19.12
CA CYS A 60 8.69 9.47 -19.70
C CYS A 60 7.94 8.73 -20.82
N ARG A 61 6.74 9.19 -21.20
CA ARG A 61 5.85 8.55 -22.20
C ARG A 61 5.51 7.09 -21.88
N VAL A 62 5.57 6.70 -20.62
CA VAL A 62 5.13 5.39 -20.14
C VAL A 62 3.61 5.38 -20.08
N SER A 63 2.98 4.48 -20.82
CA SER A 63 1.53 4.37 -20.87
C SER A 63 1.03 3.09 -20.20
N ALA A 64 -0.23 3.10 -19.81
CA ALA A 64 -0.94 1.93 -19.36
C ALA A 64 -1.13 0.85 -20.46
N SER A 65 -0.54 0.95 -21.66
CA SER A 65 -0.53 -0.14 -22.64
C SER A 65 0.73 -0.99 -22.60
N MET A 66 1.80 -0.49 -21.99
CA MET A 66 3.07 -1.22 -21.85
C MET A 66 2.92 -2.41 -20.88
N PRO A 67 3.59 -3.55 -21.14
CA PRO A 67 3.34 -4.81 -20.42
C PRO A 67 3.73 -4.75 -18.94
N ALA A 68 5.00 -4.46 -18.63
CA ALA A 68 5.55 -4.53 -17.27
C ALA A 68 5.86 -3.16 -16.65
N PHE A 69 6.42 -2.24 -17.44
CA PHE A 69 6.91 -0.93 -16.95
C PHE A 69 5.89 -0.14 -16.10
N PRO A 70 4.62 0.02 -16.50
CA PRO A 70 3.62 0.72 -15.70
C PRO A 70 3.39 0.09 -14.33
N SER A 71 3.42 -1.24 -14.25
CA SER A 71 3.21 -1.97 -13.01
C SER A 71 4.39 -1.80 -12.06
N ILE A 72 5.62 -1.80 -12.59
CA ILE A 72 6.85 -1.62 -11.81
C ILE A 72 6.90 -0.18 -11.27
N LEU A 73 6.76 0.81 -12.14
CA LEU A 73 6.79 2.22 -11.74
C LEU A 73 5.61 2.58 -10.83
N GLY A 74 4.42 2.07 -11.12
CA GLY A 74 3.27 2.25 -10.24
C GLY A 74 3.47 1.61 -8.87
N GLY A 75 4.08 0.42 -8.80
CA GLY A 75 4.41 -0.24 -7.53
C GLY A 75 5.44 0.55 -6.73
N ALA A 76 6.51 1.01 -7.39
CA ALA A 76 7.52 1.87 -6.78
C ALA A 76 6.92 3.20 -6.29
N GLY A 77 6.04 3.81 -7.06
CA GLY A 77 5.32 5.03 -6.68
C GLY A 77 4.43 4.84 -5.45
N VAL A 78 3.68 3.73 -5.37
CA VAL A 78 2.88 3.39 -4.19
C VAL A 78 3.79 3.14 -2.98
N ALA A 79 4.85 2.35 -3.12
CA ALA A 79 5.79 2.07 -2.04
C ALA A 79 6.46 3.35 -1.51
N GLY A 80 6.99 4.20 -2.40
CA GLY A 80 7.60 5.47 -2.05
C GLY A 80 6.61 6.42 -1.35
N SER A 81 5.39 6.53 -1.87
CA SER A 81 4.32 7.34 -1.24
C SER A 81 3.98 6.82 0.17
N SER A 82 4.00 5.50 0.35
CA SER A 82 3.73 4.86 1.64
C SER A 82 4.87 5.06 2.65
N ILE A 83 6.12 5.07 2.19
CA ILE A 83 7.28 5.44 3.02
C ILE A 83 7.16 6.88 3.49
N LEU A 84 6.77 7.82 2.62
CA LEU A 84 6.55 9.22 3.00
C LEU A 84 5.43 9.35 4.06
N VAL A 85 4.35 8.58 3.92
CA VAL A 85 3.30 8.49 4.95
C VAL A 85 3.87 7.93 6.26
N GLY A 86 4.65 6.85 6.21
CA GLY A 86 5.28 6.26 7.38
C GLY A 86 6.22 7.24 8.10
N ALA A 87 7.07 7.94 7.35
CA ALA A 87 7.95 8.98 7.88
C ALA A 87 7.16 10.13 8.52
N TYR A 88 6.04 10.54 7.92
CA TYR A 88 5.15 11.54 8.51
C TYR A 88 4.51 11.06 9.82
N CYS A 89 4.05 9.82 9.89
CA CYS A 89 3.45 9.25 11.10
C CYS A 89 4.49 9.13 12.23
N LEU A 90 5.72 8.80 11.89
CA LEU A 90 6.82 8.59 12.82
C LEU A 90 7.68 9.85 13.02
N ARG A 91 7.23 11.03 12.58
CA ARG A 91 8.00 12.30 12.61
C ARG A 91 8.49 12.74 13.99
N ARG A 92 7.93 12.18 15.07
CA ARG A 92 8.33 12.46 16.46
C ARG A 92 9.42 11.49 16.98
N THR A 93 9.82 10.54 16.15
CA THR A 93 10.82 9.51 16.43
C THR A 93 11.79 9.41 15.26
N ASP A 94 12.95 8.79 15.42
CA ASP A 94 13.82 8.46 14.30
C ASP A 94 13.35 7.14 13.66
N PRO A 95 12.68 7.17 12.49
CA PRO A 95 12.12 5.97 11.90
C PRO A 95 13.22 4.98 11.50
N THR A 96 13.12 3.75 11.99
CA THR A 96 14.07 2.70 11.60
C THR A 96 13.80 2.21 10.17
N PRO A 97 14.80 1.64 9.47
CA PRO A 97 14.59 1.04 8.15
C PRO A 97 13.50 -0.04 8.13
N VAL A 98 13.34 -0.78 9.23
CA VAL A 98 12.29 -1.81 9.38
C VAL A 98 10.90 -1.18 9.40
N GLN A 99 10.72 -0.08 10.13
CA GLN A 99 9.46 0.66 10.14
C GLN A 99 9.11 1.26 8.77
N MET A 100 10.11 1.78 8.04
CA MET A 100 9.89 2.28 6.68
C MET A 100 9.51 1.15 5.71
N THR A 101 10.14 -0.02 5.86
CA THR A 101 9.79 -1.21 5.09
C THR A 101 8.36 -1.67 5.40
N ALA A 102 7.98 -1.68 6.68
CA ALA A 102 6.62 -2.00 7.10
C ALA A 102 5.58 -1.01 6.56
N ALA A 103 5.91 0.29 6.50
CA ALA A 103 5.04 1.29 5.88
C ALA A 103 4.87 1.03 4.38
N ALA A 104 5.96 0.72 3.66
CA ALA A 104 5.92 0.37 2.24
C ALA A 104 5.04 -0.86 1.97
N THR A 105 5.23 -1.95 2.73
CA THR A 105 4.48 -3.20 2.55
C THR A 105 3.00 -3.01 2.89
N THR A 106 2.70 -2.30 3.98
CA THR A 106 1.33 -1.99 4.40
C THR A 106 0.60 -1.17 3.34
N GLY A 107 1.24 -0.14 2.81
CA GLY A 107 0.64 0.70 1.77
C GLY A 107 0.44 -0.04 0.44
N LEU A 108 1.38 -0.90 0.03
CA LEU A 108 1.20 -1.77 -1.14
C LEU A 108 -0.01 -2.73 -0.96
N LEU A 109 -0.15 -3.33 0.21
CA LEU A 109 -1.25 -4.24 0.53
C LEU A 109 -2.59 -3.49 0.54
N LEU A 110 -2.70 -2.38 1.29
CA LEU A 110 -3.91 -1.58 1.36
C LEU A 110 -4.31 -1.03 -0.01
N PHE A 111 -3.34 -0.55 -0.81
CA PHE A 111 -3.61 -0.10 -2.18
C PHE A 111 -4.27 -1.22 -3.01
N ARG A 112 -3.77 -2.46 -2.91
CA ARG A 112 -4.36 -3.62 -3.61
C ARG A 112 -5.74 -3.99 -3.07
N LEU A 113 -5.93 -4.02 -1.75
CA LEU A 113 -7.21 -4.33 -1.09
C LEU A 113 -8.30 -3.32 -1.46
N LEU A 114 -7.92 -2.04 -1.62
CA LEU A 114 -8.82 -0.97 -2.09
C LEU A 114 -9.04 -0.98 -3.62
N GLY A 115 -8.71 -2.09 -4.28
CA GLY A 115 -8.92 -2.30 -5.72
C GLY A 115 -7.90 -1.61 -6.63
N GLY A 116 -6.79 -1.12 -6.07
CA GLY A 116 -5.71 -0.49 -6.82
C GLY A 116 -4.98 -1.49 -7.71
N ARG A 117 -4.64 -1.05 -8.92
CA ARG A 117 -3.74 -1.76 -9.84
C ARG A 117 -2.58 -0.84 -10.15
N PHE A 118 -1.35 -1.30 -9.98
CA PHE A 118 -0.17 -0.45 -10.18
C PHE A 118 -0.13 0.16 -11.59
N ARG A 119 -0.45 -0.64 -12.62
CA ARG A 119 -0.59 -0.17 -14.01
C ARG A 119 -1.67 0.90 -14.21
N ALA A 120 -2.68 0.99 -13.35
CA ALA A 120 -3.74 2.00 -13.46
C ALA A 120 -3.27 3.40 -13.03
N LEU A 121 -2.07 3.54 -12.47
CA LEU A 121 -1.44 4.84 -12.24
C LEU A 121 -0.81 5.42 -13.52
N ALA A 122 -0.56 4.60 -14.54
CA ALA A 122 0.00 5.10 -15.78
C ALA A 122 -1.05 5.85 -16.62
N PRO A 123 -0.64 6.88 -17.38
CA PRO A 123 -1.51 7.54 -18.35
C PRO A 123 -2.09 6.55 -19.36
N SER A 124 -3.36 6.73 -19.74
CA SER A 124 -3.97 5.93 -20.80
C SER A 124 -3.49 6.38 -22.18
N ASP A 125 -3.07 5.43 -23.02
CA ASP A 125 -2.91 5.64 -24.47
C ASP A 125 -4.28 5.45 -25.13
N PHE A 126 -4.75 6.44 -25.89
CA PHE A 126 -6.05 6.34 -26.56
C PHE A 126 -6.16 5.17 -27.54
N ARG A 127 -5.05 4.65 -28.06
CA ARG A 127 -5.02 3.56 -29.05
C ARG A 127 -5.17 2.15 -28.45
N HIS A 128 -5.18 2.03 -27.12
CA HIS A 128 -5.12 0.76 -26.41
C HIS A 128 -6.10 0.74 -25.22
N PRO A 129 -6.31 -0.42 -24.55
CA PRO A 129 -6.96 -0.43 -23.25
C PRO A 129 -6.25 0.51 -22.28
N GLY A 130 -6.98 1.52 -21.78
CA GLY A 130 -6.43 2.49 -20.83
C GLY A 130 -6.25 1.94 -19.42
N ALA A 131 -5.85 2.82 -18.52
CA ALA A 131 -5.63 2.57 -17.10
C ALA A 131 -6.82 1.93 -16.40
N PHE A 132 -8.06 2.22 -16.85
CA PHE A 132 -9.29 1.66 -16.29
C PHE A 132 -9.79 0.43 -17.06
N GLY A 133 -9.12 0.03 -18.14
CA GLY A 133 -9.42 -1.20 -18.86
C GLY A 133 -8.96 -2.44 -18.09
N HIS A 134 -9.84 -3.43 -17.97
CA HIS A 134 -9.49 -4.76 -17.49
C HIS A 134 -10.30 -5.84 -18.19
N ALA A 135 -9.66 -6.98 -18.49
CA ALA A 135 -10.27 -8.08 -19.22
C ALA A 135 -11.56 -8.61 -18.56
N LYS A 136 -11.66 -8.58 -17.23
CA LYS A 136 -12.86 -9.03 -16.49
C LYS A 136 -14.11 -8.18 -16.76
N ILE A 137 -13.95 -6.95 -17.24
CA ILE A 137 -15.05 -6.00 -17.49
C ILE A 137 -15.18 -5.70 -19.00
N SER A 138 -14.86 -6.70 -19.81
CA SER A 138 -14.88 -6.60 -21.28
C SER A 138 -15.50 -7.86 -21.85
N LEU A 139 -16.08 -7.74 -23.04
CA LEU A 139 -16.67 -8.86 -23.76
C LEU A 139 -15.74 -9.28 -24.91
N PRO A 140 -15.72 -10.56 -25.31
CA PRO A 140 -15.10 -10.95 -26.57
C PRO A 140 -15.70 -10.13 -27.72
N ALA A 141 -14.85 -9.67 -28.65
CA ALA A 141 -15.29 -8.93 -29.83
C ALA A 141 -15.02 -9.74 -31.09
N THR A 142 -15.95 -9.65 -32.04
CA THR A 142 -15.73 -10.06 -33.42
C THR A 142 -15.24 -8.87 -34.24
N LEU A 143 -14.88 -9.11 -35.50
CA LEU A 143 -14.53 -8.03 -36.45
C LEU A 143 -15.74 -7.14 -36.81
N GLU A 144 -16.95 -7.64 -36.56
CA GLU A 144 -18.20 -6.93 -36.82
C GLU A 144 -18.50 -5.90 -35.72
N TYR A 145 -19.46 -5.02 -35.98
CA TYR A 145 -19.94 -4.10 -34.95
C TYR A 145 -20.73 -4.83 -33.86
N ALA A 146 -20.63 -4.34 -32.62
CA ALA A 146 -21.41 -4.86 -31.51
C ALA A 146 -22.92 -4.80 -31.79
N ASP A 147 -23.61 -5.91 -31.55
CA ASP A 147 -25.07 -6.00 -31.61
C ASP A 147 -25.75 -5.22 -30.47
N GLY A 148 -27.08 -5.18 -30.46
CA GLY A 148 -27.87 -4.48 -29.44
C GLY A 148 -27.64 -5.00 -28.01
N ASN A 149 -27.48 -6.32 -27.85
CA ASN A 149 -27.29 -6.98 -26.56
C ASN A 149 -25.91 -6.67 -25.98
N VAL A 150 -24.86 -6.80 -26.78
CA VAL A 150 -23.48 -6.44 -26.43
C VAL A 150 -23.41 -4.96 -26.04
N ARG A 151 -24.06 -4.06 -26.79
CA ARG A 151 -24.13 -2.64 -26.43
C ARG A 151 -24.80 -2.44 -25.08
N ALA A 152 -25.92 -3.11 -24.79
CA ALA A 152 -26.61 -2.99 -23.50
C ALA A 152 -25.76 -3.47 -22.31
N VAL A 153 -25.01 -4.57 -22.48
CA VAL A 153 -24.07 -5.06 -21.46
C VAL A 153 -22.91 -4.08 -21.27
N ILE A 154 -22.34 -3.55 -22.35
CA ILE A 154 -21.27 -2.54 -22.27
C ILE A 154 -21.74 -1.26 -21.58
N GLN A 155 -22.99 -0.81 -21.81
CA GLN A 155 -23.54 0.31 -21.04
C GLN A 155 -23.54 0.01 -19.54
N SER A 156 -23.92 -1.20 -19.16
CA SER A 156 -23.95 -1.62 -17.75
C SER A 156 -22.54 -1.69 -17.15
N PHE A 157 -21.56 -2.22 -17.88
CA PHE A 157 -20.15 -2.20 -17.47
C PHE A 157 -19.62 -0.77 -17.36
N GLY A 158 -19.95 0.11 -18.29
CA GLY A 158 -19.55 1.52 -18.23
C GLY A 158 -20.12 2.25 -17.03
N ARG A 159 -21.39 2.04 -16.68
CA ARG A 159 -22.00 2.63 -15.47
C ARG A 159 -21.32 2.14 -14.18
N LEU A 160 -21.00 0.84 -14.10
CA LEU A 160 -20.43 0.24 -12.91
C LEU A 160 -18.93 0.56 -12.74
N TYR A 161 -18.15 0.40 -13.81
CA TYR A 161 -16.69 0.47 -13.75
C TYR A 161 -16.13 1.79 -14.30
N GLY A 162 -16.83 2.38 -15.25
CA GLY A 162 -16.43 3.60 -15.95
C GLY A 162 -15.79 3.33 -17.31
N CYS A 163 -15.53 4.41 -18.04
CA CYS A 163 -14.79 4.39 -19.30
C CYS A 163 -13.40 3.78 -19.09
N HIS A 164 -13.00 2.84 -19.94
CA HIS A 164 -11.71 2.15 -19.83
C HIS A 164 -10.50 3.10 -20.01
N THR A 165 -10.69 4.24 -20.69
CA THR A 165 -9.65 5.27 -20.89
C THR A 165 -9.62 6.32 -19.78
N CYS A 166 -10.76 6.85 -19.34
CA CYS A 166 -10.78 8.01 -18.43
C CYS A 166 -11.47 7.77 -17.08
N GLY A 167 -12.13 6.63 -16.90
CA GLY A 167 -12.80 6.26 -15.66
C GLY A 167 -14.14 6.98 -15.40
N VAL A 168 -14.66 7.82 -16.31
CA VAL A 168 -15.97 8.47 -16.13
C VAL A 168 -17.10 7.42 -16.13
N ARG A 169 -18.06 7.53 -15.20
CA ARG A 169 -19.16 6.57 -15.01
C ARG A 169 -20.53 7.08 -15.46
N THR A 170 -20.66 8.39 -15.66
CA THR A 170 -21.93 9.08 -15.92
C THR A 170 -22.19 9.36 -17.40
N ALA A 171 -21.35 8.84 -18.30
CA ALA A 171 -21.46 9.07 -19.73
C ALA A 171 -22.31 7.99 -20.42
N LYS A 172 -22.65 8.24 -21.68
CA LYS A 172 -23.00 7.17 -22.62
C LYS A 172 -21.73 6.41 -23.01
N PHE A 173 -21.85 5.10 -23.19
CA PHE A 173 -20.71 4.25 -23.53
C PHE A 173 -20.84 3.62 -24.93
N HIS A 174 -19.73 3.46 -25.62
CA HIS A 174 -19.60 2.68 -26.84
C HIS A 174 -18.89 1.37 -26.53
N ALA A 175 -19.24 0.33 -27.28
CA ALA A 175 -18.50 -0.93 -27.31
C ALA A 175 -17.25 -0.75 -28.18
N ASP A 176 -16.18 -0.26 -27.57
CA ASP A 176 -14.93 0.04 -28.25
C ASP A 176 -14.10 -1.22 -28.49
N HIS A 177 -13.67 -1.45 -29.74
CA HIS A 177 -12.83 -2.58 -30.12
C HIS A 177 -11.38 -2.35 -29.70
N GLN A 178 -10.87 -3.20 -28.81
CA GLN A 178 -9.49 -3.16 -28.37
C GLN A 178 -8.74 -4.48 -28.61
N PRO A 179 -7.58 -4.47 -29.31
CA PRO A 179 -7.04 -3.31 -30.03
C PRO A 179 -7.95 -2.91 -31.22
N PRO A 180 -7.83 -1.69 -31.78
CA PRO A 180 -8.60 -1.28 -32.96
C PRO A 180 -8.42 -2.26 -34.13
N VAL A 181 -9.46 -2.46 -34.94
CA VAL A 181 -9.46 -3.48 -36.02
C VAL A 181 -8.26 -3.36 -36.97
N MET A 182 -7.88 -2.15 -37.35
CA MET A 182 -6.69 -1.95 -38.21
C MET A 182 -5.40 -2.42 -37.53
N VAL A 183 -5.27 -2.21 -36.21
CA VAL A 183 -4.12 -2.65 -35.42
C VAL A 183 -4.15 -4.17 -35.28
N ALA A 184 -5.31 -4.76 -34.96
CA ALA A 184 -5.47 -6.21 -34.85
C ALA A 184 -5.11 -6.93 -36.15
N LYS A 185 -5.57 -6.42 -37.30
CA LYS A 185 -5.23 -6.97 -38.62
C LYS A 185 -3.73 -6.90 -38.89
N ALA A 186 -3.12 -5.72 -38.71
CA ALA A 186 -1.69 -5.54 -38.91
C ALA A 186 -0.83 -6.41 -37.97
N GLU A 187 -1.26 -6.61 -36.71
CA GLU A 187 -0.58 -7.50 -35.79
C GLU A 187 -0.75 -8.98 -36.17
N ASN A 188 -1.93 -9.40 -36.61
CA ASN A 188 -2.17 -10.78 -37.07
C ASN A 188 -1.41 -11.14 -38.36
N GLU A 189 -1.01 -10.14 -39.13
CA GLU A 189 -0.16 -10.35 -40.31
C GLU A 189 1.32 -10.56 -39.97
N ARG A 190 1.75 -10.22 -38.74
CA ARG A 190 3.14 -10.42 -38.33
C ARG A 190 3.46 -11.91 -38.21
N LEU A 191 4.60 -12.30 -38.78
CA LEU A 191 5.09 -13.68 -38.78
C LEU A 191 5.14 -14.30 -37.38
N TRP A 192 5.54 -13.52 -36.37
CA TRP A 192 5.59 -13.95 -34.97
C TRP A 192 4.23 -14.42 -34.43
N ASN A 193 3.16 -13.69 -34.74
CA ASN A 193 1.81 -14.06 -34.30
C ASN A 193 1.27 -15.26 -35.07
N ARG A 194 1.63 -15.38 -36.36
CA ARG A 194 1.24 -16.54 -37.18
C ARG A 194 1.90 -17.85 -36.70
N LEU A 195 3.14 -17.79 -36.25
CA LEU A 195 3.92 -19.00 -35.93
C LEU A 195 3.97 -19.35 -34.45
N ILE A 196 3.90 -18.36 -33.54
CA ILE A 196 4.22 -18.57 -32.12
C ILE A 196 3.12 -18.06 -31.20
N ALA A 197 2.74 -16.79 -31.31
CA ALA A 197 1.87 -16.15 -30.31
C ALA A 197 0.36 -16.37 -30.55
N GLY A 198 -0.04 -16.80 -31.75
CA GLY A 198 -1.44 -16.91 -32.14
C GLY A 198 -2.08 -15.57 -32.53
N PRO A 199 -3.35 -15.60 -32.97
CA PRO A 199 -4.07 -14.41 -33.37
C PRO A 199 -4.41 -13.51 -32.18
N VAL A 200 -4.29 -12.20 -32.37
CA VAL A 200 -4.70 -11.15 -31.45
C VAL A 200 -6.22 -11.19 -31.27
N VAL A 201 -6.64 -11.49 -30.04
CA VAL A 201 -8.06 -11.53 -29.66
C VAL A 201 -8.54 -10.11 -29.33
N GLN A 202 -9.51 -9.61 -30.09
CA GLN A 202 -10.16 -8.34 -29.82
C GLN A 202 -11.22 -8.48 -28.73
N ARG A 203 -11.43 -7.39 -27.97
CA ARG A 203 -12.44 -7.32 -26.91
C ARG A 203 -13.14 -5.96 -26.92
N TYR A 204 -14.40 -5.95 -26.51
CA TYR A 204 -15.20 -4.75 -26.31
C TYR A 204 -14.98 -4.18 -24.91
N TYR A 205 -14.63 -2.89 -24.84
CA TYR A 205 -14.53 -2.14 -23.60
C TYR A 205 -15.52 -0.97 -23.59
N PRO A 206 -16.06 -0.57 -22.41
CA PRO A 206 -16.88 0.62 -22.30
C PRO A 206 -16.02 1.88 -22.50
N GLN A 207 -16.31 2.67 -23.53
CA GLN A 207 -15.62 3.94 -23.78
C GLN A 207 -16.63 5.09 -23.94
N CYS A 208 -16.39 6.23 -23.30
CA CYS A 208 -17.28 7.39 -23.47
C CYS A 208 -17.04 8.11 -24.81
N ASP A 209 -18.07 8.79 -25.31
CA ASP A 209 -18.07 9.53 -26.59
C ASP A 209 -16.86 10.46 -26.72
N GLY A 210 -16.54 11.21 -25.66
CA GLY A 210 -15.39 12.12 -25.64
C GLY A 210 -14.04 11.42 -25.81
N CYS A 211 -13.87 10.21 -25.26
CA CYS A 211 -12.64 9.43 -25.46
C CYS A 211 -12.61 8.76 -26.83
N SER A 212 -13.75 8.25 -27.30
CA SER A 212 -13.89 7.59 -28.60
C SER A 212 -13.55 8.54 -29.75
N ASN A 213 -14.05 9.78 -29.73
CA ASN A 213 -13.74 10.79 -30.73
C ASN A 213 -12.23 11.11 -30.81
N ILE A 214 -11.56 11.23 -29.66
CA ILE A 214 -10.11 11.47 -29.60
C ILE A 214 -9.35 10.25 -30.14
N GLN A 215 -9.74 9.05 -29.73
CA GLN A 215 -9.12 7.80 -30.19
C GLN A 215 -9.20 7.69 -31.72
N GLY A 216 -10.37 7.87 -32.33
CA GLY A 216 -10.52 7.80 -33.79
C GLY A 216 -9.59 8.77 -34.53
N ALA A 217 -9.38 9.97 -33.99
CA ALA A 217 -8.40 10.92 -34.53
C ALA A 217 -6.94 10.44 -34.36
N GLN A 218 -6.59 9.85 -33.21
CA GLN A 218 -5.25 9.35 -32.94
C GLN A 218 -4.90 8.10 -33.75
N VAL A 219 -5.84 7.16 -33.88
CA VAL A 219 -5.67 5.92 -34.66
C VAL A 219 -5.45 6.25 -36.13
N ARG A 220 -6.22 7.19 -36.71
CA ARG A 220 -6.02 7.63 -38.11
C ARG A 220 -4.65 8.27 -38.35
N LYS A 221 -4.13 9.02 -37.38
CA LYS A 221 -2.82 9.67 -37.47
C LYS A 221 -1.65 8.77 -37.06
N ASN A 222 -1.95 7.56 -36.57
CA ASN A 222 -1.01 6.71 -35.85
C ASN A 222 -0.21 7.47 -34.76
N ALA A 223 -0.84 8.46 -34.12
CA ALA A 223 -0.19 9.33 -33.15
C ALA A 223 -0.49 8.88 -31.73
N GLN A 224 0.53 8.90 -30.86
CA GLN A 224 0.32 8.63 -29.45
C GLN A 224 -0.15 9.90 -28.73
N LYS A 225 -1.31 9.80 -28.07
CA LYS A 225 -1.78 10.79 -27.11
C LYS A 225 -2.06 10.08 -25.78
N LEU A 226 -1.50 10.63 -24.72
CA LEU A 226 -1.65 10.11 -23.36
C LEU A 226 -2.68 10.95 -22.58
N LYS A 227 -3.45 10.30 -21.71
CA LYS A 227 -4.42 10.95 -20.82
C LYS A 227 -4.08 10.65 -19.37
N LEU A 228 -3.91 11.70 -18.57
CA LEU A 228 -3.77 11.61 -17.11
C LEU A 228 -5.12 11.41 -16.40
N HIS A 229 -5.04 10.91 -15.16
CA HIS A 229 -6.22 10.49 -14.38
C HIS A 229 -6.25 11.10 -12.97
N LEU A 230 -5.62 12.26 -12.77
CA LEU A 230 -5.47 12.90 -11.45
C LEU A 230 -6.81 13.19 -10.77
N GLN A 231 -7.86 13.50 -11.54
CA GLN A 231 -9.20 13.80 -11.01
C GLN A 231 -10.10 12.55 -10.92
N ALA A 232 -9.67 11.40 -11.45
CA ALA A 232 -10.44 10.17 -11.43
C ALA A 232 -10.23 9.44 -10.10
N LEU A 233 -10.68 10.07 -9.01
CA LEU A 233 -10.53 9.54 -7.65
C LEU A 233 -11.22 8.17 -7.50
N ARG A 234 -10.60 7.34 -6.68
CA ARG A 234 -10.94 5.92 -6.41
C ARG A 234 -10.53 5.59 -4.98
N ALA A 235 -11.12 4.55 -4.39
CA ALA A 235 -10.86 4.14 -3.02
C ALA A 235 -9.36 3.99 -2.70
N TYR A 236 -8.57 3.40 -3.61
CA TYR A 236 -7.12 3.23 -3.42
C TYR A 236 -6.32 4.54 -3.31
N HIS A 237 -6.87 5.70 -3.71
CA HIS A 237 -6.20 6.99 -3.48
C HIS A 237 -6.24 7.40 -2.00
N ALA A 238 -7.14 6.81 -1.20
CA ALA A 238 -7.21 7.00 0.25
C ALA A 238 -6.30 6.03 1.02
N THR A 239 -5.33 5.36 0.37
CA THR A 239 -4.44 4.39 1.05
C THR A 239 -3.70 5.02 2.22
N GLY A 240 -3.13 6.22 2.07
CA GLY A 240 -2.44 6.91 3.17
C GLY A 240 -3.34 7.22 4.37
N PHE A 241 -4.61 7.56 4.11
CA PHE A 241 -5.61 7.76 5.16
C PHE A 241 -5.86 6.47 5.95
N TRP A 242 -6.06 5.35 5.25
CA TRP A 242 -6.27 4.04 5.87
C TRP A 242 -5.02 3.49 6.57
N MET A 243 -3.82 3.84 6.09
CA MET A 243 -2.57 3.50 6.77
C MET A 243 -2.49 4.10 8.17
N VAL A 244 -2.99 5.31 8.39
CA VAL A 244 -3.03 5.92 9.73
C VAL A 244 -4.09 5.24 10.59
N LEU A 245 -5.30 5.05 10.06
CA LEU A 245 -6.39 4.44 10.83
C LEU A 245 -6.12 3.00 11.25
N PHE A 246 -5.45 2.21 10.41
CA PHE A 246 -5.14 0.80 10.69
C PHE A 246 -3.70 0.54 11.14
N GLY A 247 -2.81 1.53 11.04
CA GLY A 247 -1.38 1.38 11.33
C GLY A 247 -0.96 2.02 12.66
N ALA A 248 0.37 2.06 12.87
CA ALA A 248 1.03 2.45 14.12
C ALA A 248 0.74 3.88 14.63
N GLY A 249 0.12 4.75 13.82
CA GLY A 249 -0.29 6.09 14.23
C GLY A 249 -1.73 6.19 14.76
N GLY A 250 -2.58 5.19 14.52
CA GLY A 250 -3.97 5.17 14.96
C GLY A 250 -4.14 4.63 16.38
N LEU A 251 -5.29 4.03 16.67
CA LEU A 251 -5.60 3.37 17.95
C LEU A 251 -4.48 2.43 18.45
N GLY A 252 -3.72 1.79 17.54
CA GLY A 252 -2.59 0.94 17.89
C GLY A 252 -1.40 1.68 18.51
N GLY A 253 -1.12 2.92 18.11
CA GLY A 253 -0.05 3.75 18.69
C GLY A 253 -0.39 4.29 20.08
N TYR A 254 -1.67 4.64 20.30
CA TYR A 254 -2.17 5.02 21.63
C TYR A 254 -2.09 3.84 22.63
N ILE A 255 -2.33 2.61 22.16
CA ILE A 255 -2.18 1.39 22.96
C ILE A 255 -0.69 1.09 23.23
N ALA A 256 0.20 1.31 22.25
CA ALA A 256 1.63 1.04 22.38
C ALA A 256 2.39 2.03 23.27
N GLN A 257 1.85 3.22 23.54
CA GLN A 257 2.42 4.19 24.50
C GLN A 257 2.03 3.91 25.96
N SER A 258 1.29 2.83 26.24
CA SER A 258 1.08 2.39 27.62
C SER A 258 2.43 2.00 28.25
N PRO A 259 2.78 2.52 29.45
CA PRO A 259 4.15 2.52 29.99
C PRO A 259 4.71 1.17 30.47
N GLU A 260 4.14 0.04 30.04
CA GLU A 260 4.62 -1.31 30.38
C GLU A 260 4.88 -2.07 29.06
N PRO A 261 6.12 -2.10 28.55
CA PRO A 261 6.42 -2.69 27.26
C PRO A 261 6.65 -4.19 27.41
N GLU A 262 5.57 -4.98 27.39
CA GLU A 262 5.72 -6.34 26.87
C GLU A 262 5.96 -6.22 25.37
N SER A 263 7.18 -6.57 24.92
CA SER A 263 7.58 -6.53 23.51
C SER A 263 6.47 -7.15 22.66
N SER A 264 5.86 -6.36 21.77
CA SER A 264 4.67 -6.84 21.06
C SER A 264 5.03 -8.07 20.22
N ILE A 265 4.10 -9.01 20.07
CA ILE A 265 4.29 -10.23 19.26
C ILE A 265 4.84 -9.89 17.86
N ILE A 266 4.44 -8.75 17.29
CA ILE A 266 4.91 -8.29 15.99
C ILE A 266 6.41 -7.95 16.03
N GLU A 267 6.89 -7.36 17.12
CA GLU A 267 8.29 -7.01 17.30
C GLU A 267 9.15 -8.26 17.52
N GLN A 268 8.64 -9.24 18.26
CA GLN A 268 9.27 -10.56 18.39
C GLN A 268 9.32 -11.31 17.06
N VAL A 269 8.24 -11.31 16.29
CA VAL A 269 8.17 -11.95 14.96
C VAL A 269 9.06 -11.23 13.95
N ALA A 270 9.11 -9.89 13.98
CA ALA A 270 9.98 -9.11 13.11
C ALA A 270 11.46 -9.31 13.46
N ALA A 271 11.81 -9.35 14.75
CA ALA A 271 13.15 -9.68 15.21
C ALA A 271 13.56 -11.10 14.77
N HIS A 272 12.67 -12.07 14.96
CA HIS A 272 12.91 -13.46 14.54
C HIS A 272 13.05 -13.59 13.02
N ALA A 273 12.18 -12.97 12.23
CA ALA A 273 12.29 -12.96 10.77
C ALA A 273 13.59 -12.29 10.31
N THR A 274 13.99 -11.19 10.95
CA THR A 274 15.27 -10.52 10.66
C THR A 274 16.46 -11.43 10.98
N GLU A 275 16.43 -12.18 12.09
CA GLU A 275 17.47 -13.17 12.41
C GLU A 275 17.55 -14.30 11.37
N VAL A 276 16.42 -14.74 10.83
CA VAL A 276 16.36 -15.80 9.80
C VAL A 276 16.92 -15.32 8.45
N PHE A 277 16.57 -14.10 8.03
CA PHE A 277 17.00 -13.57 6.72
C PHE A 277 18.39 -12.93 6.75
N GLN A 278 18.80 -12.38 7.89
CA GLN A 278 20.12 -11.78 8.09
C GLN A 278 20.75 -12.36 9.34
N PRO A 279 21.34 -13.57 9.26
CA PRO A 279 21.98 -14.19 10.41
C PRO A 279 23.01 -13.21 10.99
N PRO A 280 23.02 -13.01 12.32
CA PRO A 280 23.86 -12.01 12.95
C PRO A 280 25.32 -12.28 12.60
N THR A 281 26.02 -11.25 12.14
CA THR A 281 27.44 -11.38 11.83
C THR A 281 28.23 -11.65 13.11
N LEU A 282 29.35 -12.35 12.97
CA LEU A 282 30.23 -12.68 14.10
C LEU A 282 30.72 -11.42 14.85
N ALA A 283 30.77 -10.28 14.15
CA ALA A 283 31.05 -8.97 14.72
C ALA A 283 29.94 -8.50 15.68
N LYS A 284 28.66 -8.54 15.26
CA LYS A 284 27.52 -8.16 16.11
C LYS A 284 27.42 -9.01 17.37
N LEU A 285 27.68 -10.33 17.26
CA LEU A 285 27.69 -11.21 18.42
C LEU A 285 28.82 -10.88 19.42
N ARG A 286 29.99 -10.43 18.94
CA ARG A 286 31.10 -9.99 19.81
C ARG A 286 30.77 -8.68 20.53
N GLU A 287 30.15 -7.74 19.83
CA GLU A 287 29.72 -6.45 20.40
C GLU A 287 28.67 -6.66 21.49
N ARG A 288 27.65 -7.50 21.23
CA ARG A 288 26.63 -7.85 22.24
C ARG A 288 27.24 -8.55 23.45
N GLU A 289 28.16 -9.49 23.23
CA GLU A 289 28.87 -10.18 24.32
C GLU A 289 29.64 -9.17 25.21
N ALA A 290 30.31 -8.19 24.61
CA ALA A 290 31.03 -7.16 25.34
C ALA A 290 30.08 -6.27 26.16
N ALA A 291 28.97 -5.83 25.56
CA ALA A 291 27.96 -5.01 26.24
C ALA A 291 27.33 -5.74 27.45
N LEU A 292 27.02 -7.03 27.31
CA LEU A 292 26.47 -7.85 28.38
C LEU A 292 27.44 -8.02 29.54
N LYS A 293 28.75 -8.18 29.26
CA LYS A 293 29.79 -8.25 30.31
C LYS A 293 29.87 -6.96 31.11
N VAL A 294 29.73 -5.80 30.46
CA VAL A 294 29.67 -4.50 31.15
C VAL A 294 28.41 -4.41 32.01
N GLN A 295 27.23 -4.74 31.47
CA GLN A 295 25.98 -4.74 32.23
C GLN A 295 26.00 -5.70 33.43
N GLN A 296 26.69 -6.83 33.32
CA GLN A 296 26.79 -7.82 34.39
C GLN A 296 27.42 -7.24 35.66
N GLN A 297 28.31 -6.24 35.54
CA GLN A 297 29.01 -5.65 36.66
C GLN A 297 28.07 -4.83 37.57
N SER A 298 27.10 -4.13 36.98
CA SER A 298 26.15 -3.27 37.69
C SER A 298 24.77 -3.91 37.93
N ALA A 299 24.51 -5.09 37.36
CA ALA A 299 23.23 -5.78 37.48
C ALA A 299 22.98 -6.40 38.87
N ASP A 300 21.70 -6.47 39.26
CA ASP A 300 21.25 -7.24 40.41
C ASP A 300 21.43 -8.76 40.22
N ALA A 301 21.16 -9.53 41.28
CA ALA A 301 21.36 -10.98 41.27
C ALA A 301 20.48 -11.72 40.24
N GLN A 302 19.27 -11.23 39.98
CA GLN A 302 18.35 -11.85 39.04
C GLN A 302 18.80 -11.57 37.61
N ARG A 303 19.08 -10.30 37.30
CA ARG A 303 19.56 -9.87 35.99
C ARG A 303 20.91 -10.49 35.64
N LYS A 304 21.79 -10.73 36.63
CA LYS A 304 23.05 -11.48 36.44
C LYS A 304 22.83 -12.90 35.95
N LYS A 305 21.78 -13.60 36.41
CA LYS A 305 21.43 -14.94 35.93
C LYS A 305 20.97 -14.91 34.49
N ASP A 306 20.12 -13.94 34.14
CA ASP A 306 19.62 -13.79 32.76
C ASP A 306 20.76 -13.47 31.79
N ILE A 307 21.67 -12.56 32.18
CA ILE A 307 22.87 -12.23 31.39
C ILE A 307 23.76 -13.47 31.19
N ALA A 308 23.90 -14.32 32.21
CA ALA A 308 24.69 -15.54 32.09
C ALA A 308 24.10 -16.52 31.07
N ILE A 309 22.78 -16.67 31.04
CA ILE A 309 22.07 -17.50 30.05
C ILE A 309 22.28 -16.94 28.64
N GLU A 310 22.12 -15.63 28.45
CA GLU A 310 22.31 -14.97 27.15
C GLU A 310 23.76 -15.12 26.64
N LEU A 311 24.75 -15.01 27.53
CA LEU A 311 26.16 -15.22 27.18
C LEU A 311 26.47 -16.65 26.71
N VAL A 312 25.81 -17.66 27.28
CA VAL A 312 25.96 -19.06 26.81
C VAL A 312 25.40 -19.21 25.40
N GLN A 313 24.20 -18.68 25.15
CA GLN A 313 23.57 -18.73 23.82
C GLN A 313 24.41 -18.02 22.75
N ILE A 314 25.01 -16.88 23.09
CA ILE A 314 25.92 -16.15 22.18
C ILE A 314 27.16 -16.99 21.84
N ARG A 315 27.73 -17.71 22.81
CA ARG A 315 28.90 -18.58 22.58
C ARG A 315 28.56 -19.74 21.64
N GLU A 316 27.40 -20.37 21.83
CA GLU A 316 26.92 -21.43 20.95
C GLU A 316 26.68 -20.94 19.52
N LYS A 317 25.97 -19.82 19.35
CA LYS A 317 25.75 -19.20 18.02
C LYS A 317 27.08 -18.85 17.34
N LYS A 318 28.06 -18.28 18.07
CA LYS A 318 29.40 -18.00 17.54
C LYS A 318 30.13 -19.27 17.10
N ALA A 319 30.00 -20.38 17.83
CA ALA A 319 30.60 -21.65 17.47
C ALA A 319 29.99 -22.21 16.18
N GLN A 320 28.65 -22.20 16.06
CA GLN A 320 27.93 -22.63 14.86
C GLN A 320 28.33 -21.82 13.62
N LEU A 321 28.41 -20.49 13.73
CA LEU A 321 28.84 -19.64 12.61
C LEU A 321 30.28 -19.90 12.18
N LYS A 322 31.19 -20.21 13.11
CA LYS A 322 32.57 -20.59 12.77
C LYS A 322 32.63 -21.92 12.03
N VAL A 323 31.84 -22.91 12.45
CA VAL A 323 31.74 -24.22 11.78
C VAL A 323 31.20 -24.03 10.36
N ALA A 324 30.12 -23.25 10.20
CA ALA A 324 29.53 -22.96 8.90
C ALA A 324 30.51 -22.22 7.96
N ALA A 325 31.23 -21.21 8.47
CA ALA A 325 32.24 -20.49 7.69
C ALA A 325 33.38 -21.41 7.23
N LYS A 326 33.86 -22.30 8.11
CA LYS A 326 34.90 -23.29 7.77
C LYS A 326 34.42 -24.28 6.70
N ALA A 327 33.18 -24.75 6.80
CA ALA A 327 32.59 -25.63 5.80
C ALA A 327 32.40 -24.95 4.43
N ALA A 328 32.06 -23.66 4.42
CA ALA A 328 31.94 -22.88 3.19
C ALA A 328 33.29 -22.66 2.51
N SER A 329 34.37 -22.45 3.27
CA SER A 329 35.73 -22.28 2.72
C SER A 329 36.37 -23.57 2.18
N ALA A 330 35.79 -24.73 2.47
CA ALA A 330 36.29 -26.03 2.03
C ALA A 330 35.61 -26.53 0.74
N ARG A 331 34.65 -25.78 0.20
CA ARG A 331 33.98 -26.01 -1.08
C ARG A 331 34.58 -25.11 -2.14
#